data_AF-A0A6J4YGH9-F1
#
_entry.id   AF-A0A6J4YGH9-F1
#
_cell.length_a   1.000
_cell.length_b   1.000
_cell.length_c   1.000
_cell.angle_alpha   90.00
_cell.angle_beta   90.00
_cell.angle_gamma   90.00
#
_symmetry.space_group_name_H-M   'P 1'
#
loop_
_entity.id
_entity.type
_entity.pdbx_description
1 polymer ?
#
loop_
_entity_poly.entity_id
_entity_poly.type
_entity_poly.pdbx_seq_one_letter_code
_entity_poly.pdbx_strand_id
1 'polypeptide(L)' 'MSSNFSGPNIEGSEFGGTGWVIEPEEGGVLGVTSADRPFMTVEIDLAVAHRAKTTYPRYVVE' A
#
# COMPACT_ATOMS: atom_id res chain seq x y z
N MET A 1 -1.08 -3.56 -0.33
CA MET A 1 -0.14 -2.86 -1.25
C MET A 1 -0.89 -2.52 -2.51
N SER A 2 -0.67 -1.33 -3.05
CA SER A 2 -1.19 -0.92 -4.36
C SER A 2 -0.02 -0.44 -5.23
N SER A 3 -0.04 -0.84 -6.50
CA SER A 3 0.84 -0.33 -7.54
C SER A 3 -0.06 0.19 -8.65
N ASN A 4 0.15 1.45 -9.03
CA ASN A 4 -0.71 2.13 -9.98
C ASN A 4 0.11 2.83 -11.05
N PHE A 5 -0.42 2.82 -12.27
CA PHE A 5 0.21 3.44 -13.43
C PHE A 5 0.22 4.97 -13.27
N SER A 6 1.36 5.62 -13.52
CA SER A 6 1.53 7.07 -13.35
C SER A 6 1.99 7.76 -14.63
N GLY A 7 1.44 8.94 -14.92
CA GLY A 7 1.94 9.86 -15.95
C GLY A 7 1.01 10.06 -17.15
N PRO A 8 1.35 10.99 -18.07
CA PRO A 8 0.59 11.31 -19.27
C PRO A 8 0.87 10.27 -20.37
N ASN A 9 0.66 9.00 -20.06
CA ASN A 9 1.04 7.90 -20.95
C ASN A 9 -0.06 7.55 -21.96
N ILE A 10 -1.22 8.22 -21.88
CA ILE A 10 -2.32 8.13 -22.82
C ILE A 10 -2.74 9.55 -23.21
N GLU A 11 -2.90 9.79 -24.51
CA GLU A 11 -3.32 11.09 -25.03
C GLU A 11 -4.68 11.50 -24.46
N GLY A 12 -4.73 12.69 -23.85
CA GLY A 12 -5.94 13.22 -23.20
C GLY A 12 -6.26 12.63 -21.82
N SER A 13 -5.37 11.86 -21.19
CA SER A 13 -5.56 11.33 -19.84
C SER A 13 -4.27 11.27 -19.03
N GLU A 14 -4.29 11.89 -17.85
CA GLU A 14 -3.18 11.82 -16.90
C GLU A 14 -3.53 10.87 -15.75
N PHE A 15 -2.70 9.84 -15.56
CA PHE A 15 -2.85 8.96 -14.42
C PHE A 15 -2.10 9.51 -13.21
N GLY A 16 -2.81 9.76 -12.11
CA GLY A 16 -2.22 10.19 -10.84
C GLY A 16 -1.31 9.14 -10.19
N GLY A 17 -1.43 7.87 -10.60
CA GLY A 17 -0.54 6.78 -10.20
C GLY A 17 -0.34 6.64 -8.70
N THR A 18 0.93 6.63 -8.29
CA THR A 18 1.41 6.42 -6.91
C THR A 18 1.25 4.98 -6.43
N GLY A 19 2.37 4.30 -6.23
CA GLY A 19 2.47 3.05 -5.50
C GLY A 19 2.57 3.31 -4.00
N TRP A 20 2.00 2.42 -3.19
CA TRP A 20 1.84 2.63 -1.76
C TRP A 20 1.79 1.30 -1.01
N VAL A 21 2.50 1.27 0.11
CA VAL A 21 2.51 0.17 1.07
C VAL A 21 1.99 0.72 2.39
N ILE A 22 0.99 0.02 2.94
CA ILE A 22 0.30 0.38 4.17
C ILE A 22 0.34 -0.83 5.10
N GLU A 23 0.62 -0.60 6.38
CA GLU A 23 0.65 -1.65 7.39
C GLU A 23 -0.77 -2.09 7.81
N PRO A 24 -0.95 -3.35 8.27
CA PRO A 24 -2.27 -3.97 8.37
C PRO A 24 -3.07 -3.62 9.63
N GLU A 25 -2.47 -3.03 10.67
CA GLU A 25 -3.10 -2.78 11.97
C GLU A 25 -3.82 -1.43 12.03
N GLU A 26 -3.10 -0.31 11.94
CA GLU A 26 -3.62 1.05 12.09
C GLU A 26 -3.77 1.79 10.74
N GLY A 27 -3.23 1.23 9.66
CA GLY A 27 -3.19 1.86 8.34
C GLY A 27 -2.03 2.83 8.15
N GLY A 28 -0.93 2.66 8.90
CA GLY A 28 0.29 3.46 8.73
C GLY A 28 0.95 3.27 7.36
N VAL A 29 1.43 4.36 6.75
CA VAL A 29 2.12 4.30 5.45
C VAL A 29 3.57 3.84 5.65
N LEU A 30 3.90 2.67 5.10
CA LEU A 30 5.26 2.12 5.09
C LEU A 30 6.10 2.70 3.94
N GLY A 31 5.46 3.18 2.88
CA GLY A 31 6.09 4.04 1.90
C GLY A 31 5.25 4.25 0.65
N VAL A 32 5.70 5.21 -0.15
CA VAL A 32 5.06 5.64 -1.39
C VAL A 32 6.10 5.80 -2.48
N THR A 33 5.71 5.55 -3.73
CA THR A 33 6.49 5.98 -4.90
C THR A 33 6.09 7.38 -5.32
N SER A 34 6.98 8.07 -6.00
CA SER A 34 6.77 9.41 -6.52
C SER A 34 7.53 9.58 -7.84
N ALA A 35 7.42 10.74 -8.48
CA ALA A 35 8.16 11.02 -9.71
C ALA A 35 9.69 10.99 -9.49
N ASP A 36 10.16 11.47 -8.34
CA ASP A 36 11.58 11.45 -7.94
C ASP A 36 12.03 10.09 -7.37
N ARG A 37 11.08 9.26 -6.92
CA ARG A 37 11.33 7.89 -6.42
C ARG A 37 10.33 6.91 -7.03
N PRO A 38 10.54 6.51 -8.30
CA PRO A 38 9.53 5.77 -9.07
C PRO A 38 9.41 4.29 -8.66
N PHE A 39 10.34 3.79 -7.85
CA PHE A 39 10.27 2.46 -7.27
C PHE A 39 10.69 2.51 -5.79
N MET A 40 10.19 1.55 -5.03
CA MET A 40 10.57 1.36 -3.64
C MET A 40 10.68 -0.12 -3.31
N THR A 41 11.55 -0.45 -2.38
CA THR A 41 11.67 -1.78 -1.80
C THR A 41 11.41 -1.66 -0.31
N VAL A 42 10.60 -2.55 0.23
CA VAL A 42 10.28 -2.59 1.65
C VAL A 42 10.31 -4.04 2.10
N GLU A 43 10.88 -4.29 3.28
CA GLU A 43 10.77 -5.58 3.94
C GLU A 43 9.44 -5.66 4.70
N ILE A 44 8.80 -6.82 4.63
CA ILE A 44 7.50 -7.06 5.28
C ILE A 44 7.69 -8.13 6.35
N ASP A 45 7.38 -7.77 7.60
CA ASP A 45 7.26 -8.73 8.70
C ASP A 45 5.85 -9.31 8.73
N LEU A 46 5.74 -10.61 8.41
CA LEU A 46 4.46 -11.33 8.41
C LEU A 46 3.88 -11.47 9.83
N ALA A 47 4.69 -11.42 10.87
CA ALA A 47 4.20 -11.49 12.25
C ALA A 47 3.29 -10.31 12.59
N VAL A 48 3.56 -9.12 12.02
CA VAL A 48 2.68 -7.94 12.16
C VAL A 48 1.30 -8.22 11.58
N ALA A 49 1.24 -8.80 10.38
CA ALA A 49 -0.03 -9.16 9.74
C ALA A 49 -0.80 -10.24 10.53
N HIS A 50 -0.11 -11.20 11.14
CA HIS A 50 -0.75 -12.20 12.00
C HIS A 50 -1.34 -11.58 13.27
N ARG A 51 -0.62 -10.68 13.94
CA ARG A 51 -1.13 -9.99 15.13
C ARG A 51 -2.32 -9.08 14.81
N ALA A 52 -2.24 -8.30 13.72
CA ALA A 52 -3.30 -7.37 13.31
C ALA A 52 -4.67 -8.06 13.08
N LYS A 53 -4.68 -9.36 12.76
CA LYS A 53 -5.90 -10.17 12.63
C LYS A 53 -6.56 -10.51 13.98
N THR A 54 -5.84 -10.35 15.08
CA THR A 54 -6.27 -10.67 16.45
C THR A 54 -6.62 -9.45 17.29
N THR A 55 -6.14 -8.25 16.92
CA THR A 55 -6.11 -7.07 17.80
C THR A 55 -7.31 -6.12 17.71
N TYR A 56 -8.34 -6.45 16.94
CA TYR A 56 -9.66 -5.80 16.92
C TYR A 56 -10.63 -6.81 16.31
N PRO A 57 -11.93 -6.90 16.69
CA PRO A 57 -12.81 -7.94 16.16
C PRO A 57 -13.06 -7.69 14.66
N ARG A 58 -12.22 -8.30 13.82
CA ARG A 58 -12.26 -8.25 12.34
C ARG A 58 -12.81 -9.54 11.75
N TYR A 59 -12.79 -10.62 12.53
CA TYR A 59 -13.51 -11.85 12.24
C TYR A 59 -14.68 -11.95 13.21
N VAL A 60 -15.88 -11.64 12.72
CA VAL A 60 -17.12 -12.02 13.41
C VAL A 60 -17.23 -13.53 13.21
N VAL A 61 -17.22 -14.28 14.32
CA VAL A 61 -17.63 -15.68 14.29
C VAL A 61 -19.14 -15.67 14.06
N GLU A 62 -19.61 -16.30 12.99
CA GLU A 62 -21.07 -16.50 12.73
C GLU A 62 -21.76 -17.20 13.91
#